data_AF-A0A959Q2P9-F1
#
_entry.id   AF-A0A959Q2P9-F1
#
_cell.length_a   1.000
_cell.length_b   1.000
_cell.length_c   1.000
_cell.angle_alpha   90.00
_cell.angle_beta   90.00
_cell.angle_gamma   90.00
#
_symmetry.space_group_name_H-M   'P 1'
#
loop_
_entity.id
_entity.type
_entity.pdbx_description
1 polymer ?
#
loop_
_entity_poly.entity_id
_entity_poly.type
_entity_poly.pdbx_seq_one_letter_code
_entity_poly.pdbx_strand_id
1 'polypeptide(L)'
;MKETIADKFLGTWDLVSWTIETSDGKVIAPFGEDVSGQITYEINGLISILIMKNGRLPFQSPDPLEGRPDEVLSAWSGFIAYCGS
;
A
#
# COMPACT_ATOMS: atom_id res chain seq x y z
N MET A 1 15.36 3.88 -30.76
CA MET A 1 15.74 4.54 -29.50
C MET A 1 16.22 3.46 -28.53
N LYS A 2 17.22 3.71 -27.69
CA LYS A 2 17.62 2.75 -26.64
C LYS A 2 16.73 2.96 -25.42
N GLU A 3 16.30 1.87 -24.81
CA GLU A 3 15.56 1.83 -23.55
C GLU A 3 16.39 2.50 -22.43
N THR A 4 15.75 3.35 -21.63
CA THR A 4 16.34 4.01 -20.46
C THR A 4 16.14 3.17 -19.20
N ILE A 5 16.80 3.53 -18.09
CA ILE A 5 16.54 2.89 -16.80
C ILE A 5 15.11 3.17 -16.32
N ALA A 6 14.59 4.38 -16.57
CA ALA A 6 13.24 4.76 -16.17
C ALA A 6 12.17 3.89 -16.85
N ASP A 7 12.37 3.56 -18.13
CA ASP A 7 11.45 2.70 -18.89
C ASP A 7 11.27 1.32 -18.24
N LYS A 8 12.26 0.83 -17.49
CA LYS A 8 12.21 -0.46 -16.79
C LYS A 8 11.37 -0.45 -15.53
N PHE A 9 11.05 0.73 -14.97
CA PHE A 9 10.20 0.84 -13.80
C PHE A 9 8.71 0.94 -14.16
N LEU A 10 8.39 1.27 -15.41
CA LEU A 10 7.03 1.43 -15.88
C LEU A 10 6.21 0.16 -15.68
N GLY A 11 5.01 0.32 -15.16
CA GLY A 11 4.10 -0.78 -14.84
C GLY A 11 3.80 -0.88 -13.35
N THR A 12 3.17 -2.00 -12.98
CA THR A 12 2.71 -2.28 -11.61
C THR A 12 3.55 -3.41 -11.01
N TRP A 13 3.96 -3.20 -9.76
CA TRP A 13 4.80 -4.12 -9.02
C TRP A 13 4.12 -4.51 -7.72
N ASP A 14 4.16 -5.81 -7.41
CA ASP A 14 3.63 -6.33 -6.15
C ASP A 14 4.63 -6.12 -5.01
N LEU A 15 4.08 -5.74 -3.85
CA LEU A 15 4.84 -5.61 -2.60
C LEU A 15 5.31 -6.98 -2.14
N VAL A 16 6.61 -7.11 -1.87
CA VAL A 16 7.19 -8.33 -1.27
C VAL A 16 7.20 -8.25 0.25
N SER A 17 7.58 -7.10 0.81
CA SER A 17 7.66 -6.88 2.26
C SER A 17 7.66 -5.39 2.58
N TRP A 18 7.20 -5.02 3.78
CA TRP A 18 7.30 -3.64 4.26
C TRP A 18 7.86 -3.57 5.69
N THR A 19 9.02 -2.95 5.81
CA THR A 19 9.70 -2.68 7.08
C THR A 19 10.10 -1.22 7.19
N ILE A 20 10.17 -0.71 8.41
CA ILE A 20 10.76 0.58 8.74
C ILE A 20 11.93 0.32 9.67
N GLU A 21 13.09 0.87 9.33
CA GLU A 21 14.25 0.92 10.21
C GLU A 21 14.30 2.30 10.87
N THR A 22 14.28 2.34 12.19
CA THR A 22 14.38 3.57 12.97
C THR A 22 15.85 3.97 13.17
N SER A 23 16.09 5.22 13.56
CA SER A 23 17.44 5.76 13.73
C SER A 23 18.29 5.05 14.79
N ASP A 24 17.65 4.34 15.73
CA ASP A 24 18.29 3.49 16.75
C ASP A 24 18.49 2.03 16.28
N GLY A 25 18.22 1.72 15.00
CA GLY A 25 18.46 0.42 14.38
C GLY A 25 17.35 -0.62 14.63
N LYS A 26 16.19 -0.21 15.18
CA LYS A 26 15.05 -1.12 15.35
C LYS A 26 14.32 -1.28 14.02
N VAL A 27 14.06 -2.53 13.65
CA VAL A 27 13.21 -2.88 12.51
C VAL A 27 11.79 -3.12 13.00
N ILE A 28 10.82 -2.44 12.40
CA ILE A 28 9.39 -2.64 12.64
C ILE A 28 8.69 -3.00 11.33
N ALA A 29 7.73 -3.92 11.40
CA ALA A 29 6.83 -4.26 10.30
C ALA A 29 5.46 -3.64 10.59
N PRO A 30 5.08 -2.50 9.98
CA PRO A 30 3.93 -1.71 10.43
C PRO A 30 2.61 -2.47 10.38
N PHE A 31 2.43 -3.33 9.37
CA PHE A 31 1.27 -4.23 9.24
C PHE A 31 1.59 -5.70 9.54
N GLY A 32 2.79 -5.99 10.07
CA GLY A 32 3.30 -7.36 10.21
C GLY A 32 3.92 -7.89 8.92
N GLU A 33 4.26 -9.18 8.93
CA GLU A 33 4.91 -9.85 7.80
C GLU A 33 3.94 -10.20 6.66
N ASP A 34 2.66 -10.41 7.00
CA ASP A 34 1.60 -10.74 6.05
C ASP A 34 0.91 -9.45 5.55
N VAL A 35 1.49 -8.86 4.50
CA VAL A 35 1.07 -7.60 3.91
C VAL A 35 0.96 -7.75 2.40
N SER A 36 -0.05 -7.11 1.80
CA SER A 36 -0.20 -7.02 0.35
C SER A 36 -0.13 -5.57 -0.09
N GLY A 37 0.33 -5.32 -1.30
CA GLY A 37 0.32 -3.97 -1.84
C GLY A 37 0.84 -3.93 -3.25
N GLN A 38 0.67 -2.78 -3.89
CA GLN A 38 1.14 -2.51 -5.24
C GLN A 38 1.65 -1.09 -5.36
N ILE A 39 2.63 -0.92 -6.24
CA ILE A 39 3.12 0.37 -6.69
C ILE A 39 3.07 0.41 -8.22
N THR A 40 2.52 1.49 -8.77
CA THR A 40 2.43 1.71 -10.21
C THR A 40 3.22 2.94 -10.59
N TYR A 41 4.10 2.79 -11.57
CA TYR A 41 4.82 3.89 -12.22
C TYR A 41 4.28 4.08 -13.64
N GLU A 42 3.81 5.30 -13.93
CA GLU A 42 3.29 5.67 -15.24
C GLU A 42 4.31 6.43 -16.09
N ILE A 43 4.13 6.38 -17.42
CA ILE A 43 5.01 7.02 -18.40
C ILE A 43 5.06 8.55 -18.26
N ASN A 44 4.00 9.15 -17.71
CA ASN A 44 3.88 10.59 -17.47
C ASN A 44 4.52 11.04 -16.14
N GLY A 45 5.15 10.12 -15.39
CA GLY A 45 5.75 10.38 -14.09
C GLY A 45 4.79 10.22 -12.91
N LEU A 46 3.52 9.87 -13.13
CA LEU A 46 2.60 9.60 -12.03
C LEU A 46 2.98 8.32 -11.30
N ILE A 47 2.77 8.36 -9.98
CA ILE A 47 2.95 7.23 -9.08
C ILE A 47 1.69 7.00 -8.26
N SER A 48 1.33 5.74 -8.07
CA SER A 48 0.31 5.34 -7.09
C SER A 48 0.80 4.14 -6.28
N ILE A 49 0.47 4.14 -4.99
CA ILE A 49 0.83 3.11 -4.02
C ILE A 49 -0.42 2.75 -3.23
N LEU A 50 -0.67 1.46 -3.08
CA LEU A 50 -1.71 0.90 -2.23
C LEU A 50 -1.08 -0.20 -1.37
N ILE A 51 -1.18 -0.13 -0.06
CA ILE A 51 -0.67 -1.16 0.86
C ILE A 51 -1.76 -1.50 1.87
N MET A 52 -1.97 -2.79 2.13
CA MET A 52 -2.95 -3.29 3.06
C MET A 52 -2.39 -4.37 3.96
N LYS A 53 -2.79 -4.32 5.23
CA LYS A 53 -2.67 -5.46 6.15
C LYS A 53 -3.58 -6.59 5.66
N ASN A 54 -3.07 -7.81 5.59
CA ASN A 54 -3.89 -8.98 5.27
C ASN A 54 -4.76 -9.38 6.47
N GLY A 55 -5.87 -10.08 6.21
CA GLY A 55 -6.80 -10.51 7.25
C GLY A 55 -7.62 -9.39 7.91
N ARG A 56 -7.80 -8.24 7.24
CA ARG A 56 -8.73 -7.19 7.70
C ARG A 56 -10.14 -7.73 7.79
N LEU A 57 -10.87 -7.31 8.82
CA LEU A 57 -12.28 -7.65 8.96
C LEU A 57 -13.09 -6.99 7.84
N PRO A 58 -13.97 -7.73 7.15
CA PRO A 58 -14.92 -7.13 6.22
C PRO A 58 -15.92 -6.26 6.99
N PHE A 59 -16.44 -5.24 6.31
CA PHE A 59 -17.62 -4.52 6.81
C PHE A 59 -18.80 -5.48 6.91
N GLN A 60 -19.64 -5.31 7.94
CA GLN A 60 -20.90 -6.05 8.04
C GLN A 60 -21.91 -5.62 6.97
N SER A 61 -21.92 -4.33 6.63
CA SER A 61 -22.73 -3.79 5.53
C SER A 61 -22.08 -4.11 4.19
N PRO A 62 -22.87 -4.42 3.14
CA PRO A 62 -22.37 -4.48 1.77
C PRO A 62 -21.93 -3.11 1.22
N ASP A 63 -22.38 -2.00 1.82
CA ASP A 63 -21.91 -0.65 1.51
C ASP A 63 -20.89 -0.20 2.57
N PRO A 64 -19.58 -0.12 2.24
CA PRO A 64 -18.55 0.36 3.16
C PRO A 64 -18.77 1.80 3.64
N LEU A 65 -19.53 2.62 2.91
CA LEU A 65 -19.85 3.99 3.30
C LEU A 65 -20.88 4.05 4.43
N GLU A 66 -21.63 2.96 4.65
CA GLU A 66 -22.55 2.80 5.78
C GLU A 66 -21.90 2.04 6.96
N GLY A 67 -20.59 1.77 6.88
CA GLY A 67 -19.84 1.07 7.92
C GLY A 67 -19.90 1.79 9.26
N ARG A 68 -19.95 1.02 10.35
CA ARG A 68 -19.91 1.62 11.69
C ARG A 68 -18.55 2.31 11.91
N PRO A 69 -18.49 3.37 12.74
CA PRO A 69 -17.24 4.12 12.94
C PRO A 69 -16.03 3.26 13.36
N ASP A 70 -16.25 2.21 14.15
CA ASP A 70 -15.23 1.25 14.56
C ASP A 70 -14.73 0.37 13.40
N GLU A 71 -15.64 -0.05 12.51
CA GLU A 71 -15.29 -0.80 11.30
C GLU A 71 -14.45 0.08 10.35
N VAL A 72 -14.87 1.33 10.14
CA VAL A 72 -14.14 2.30 9.30
C VAL A 72 -12.74 2.55 9.85
N LEU A 73 -12.62 2.79 11.16
CA LEU A 73 -11.32 3.02 11.79
C LEU A 73 -10.41 1.80 11.67
N SER A 74 -10.94 0.59 11.88
CA SER A 74 -10.19 -0.65 11.71
C SER A 74 -9.74 -0.86 10.26
N ALA A 75 -10.61 -0.61 9.29
CA ALA A 75 -10.30 -0.74 7.87
C ALA A 75 -9.26 0.28 7.41
N TRP A 76 -9.38 1.54 7.86
CA TRP A 76 -8.46 2.64 7.58
C TRP A 76 -7.08 2.40 8.20
N SER A 77 -7.02 2.00 9.47
CA SER A 77 -5.75 1.80 10.18
C SER A 77 -4.89 0.67 9.60
N GLY A 78 -5.48 -0.22 8.81
CA GLY A 78 -4.79 -1.29 8.09
C GLY A 78 -4.59 -1.04 6.60
N PHE A 79 -4.74 0.21 6.13
CA PHE A 79 -4.63 0.56 4.72
C PHE A 79 -3.87 1.87 4.51
N ILE A 80 -3.05 1.93 3.47
CA ILE A 80 -2.34 3.13 3.04
C ILE A 80 -2.54 3.30 1.55
N ALA A 81 -2.88 4.52 1.15
CA ALA A 81 -2.88 4.94 -0.23
C ALA A 81 -2.06 6.22 -0.37
N TYR A 82 -1.25 6.28 -1.42
CA TYR A 82 -0.49 7.46 -1.79
C TYR A 82 -0.50 7.61 -3.31
N CYS A 83 -0.62 8.83 -3.81
CA CYS A 83 -0.40 9.14 -5.21
C CYS A 83 0.37 10.46 -5.33
N GLY A 84 1.12 10.60 -6.42
CA GLY A 84 1.97 11.76 -6.66
C GLY A 84 2.48 11.81 -8.09
N SER A 85 3.36 12.78 -8.33
CA SER A 85 4.06 13.06 -9.59
C SER A 85 5.47 13.54 -9.30
#